data_AF-A0A2V7UGN2-F1
#
_entry.id   AF-A0A2V7UGN2-F1
#
_cell.length_a   1.000
_cell.length_b   1.000
_cell.length_c   1.000
_cell.angle_alpha   90.00
_cell.angle_beta   90.00
_cell.angle_gamma   90.00
#
_symmetry.space_group_name_H-M   'P 1'
#
loop_
_entity.id
_entity.type
_entity.pdbx_description
1 polymer ?
#
loop_
_entity_poly.entity_id
_entity_poly.type
_entity_poly.pdbx_seq_one_letter_code
_entity_poly.pdbx_strand_id
1 'polypeptide(L)'
;MKVFDNLYFVGQTGFSAWAVTTSAGIILIDALWNYSVEDEVVGGFEKLGLDPGAIRYVVVSHDHAGGASYLQSRFGAPRDPLRRRLGPARPRPRPVAEAPPGPRRHRR
;
A
#
# COMPACT_ATOMS: atom_id res chain seq x y z
N MET A 1 -2.97 -19.63 9.67
CA MET A 1 -2.25 -20.77 10.31
C MET A 1 -0.79 -20.40 10.51
N LYS A 2 -0.18 -20.75 11.64
CA LYS A 2 1.28 -20.67 11.81
C LYS A 2 1.94 -21.86 11.11
N VAL A 3 2.82 -21.60 10.14
CA VAL A 3 3.43 -22.66 9.31
C VAL A 3 4.82 -23.03 9.84
N PHE A 4 5.67 -22.04 10.13
CA PHE A 4 6.98 -22.25 10.74
C PHE A 4 7.47 -20.96 11.42
N ASP A 5 8.19 -21.07 12.54
CA ASP A 5 8.83 -19.96 13.27
C ASP A 5 8.01 -18.65 13.38
N ASN A 6 8.23 -17.70 12.48
CA ASN A 6 7.54 -16.40 12.42
C ASN A 6 6.72 -16.21 11.13
N LEU A 7 6.48 -17.28 10.38
CA LEU A 7 5.76 -17.33 9.11
C LEU A 7 4.35 -17.91 9.27
N TYR A 8 3.38 -17.15 8.79
CA TYR A 8 1.96 -17.46 8.90
C TYR A 8 1.29 -17.40 7.53
N PHE A 9 0.44 -18.38 7.25
CA PHE A 9 -0.45 -18.38 6.10
C PHE A 9 -1.76 -17.68 6.45
N VAL A 10 -2.14 -16.70 5.63
CA VAL A 10 -3.35 -15.86 5.75
C VAL A 10 -4.04 -15.68 4.39
N GLY A 11 -3.74 -16.56 3.44
CA GLY A 11 -4.36 -16.60 2.13
C GLY A 11 -5.60 -17.50 2.09
N GLN A 12 -6.10 -17.70 0.88
CA GLN A 12 -7.25 -18.55 0.57
C GLN A 12 -6.86 -19.66 -0.41
N THR A 13 -7.78 -20.58 -0.67
CA THR A 13 -7.60 -21.59 -1.72
C THR A 13 -7.34 -20.90 -3.06
N GLY A 14 -6.22 -21.26 -3.71
CA GLY A 14 -5.81 -20.74 -5.01
C GLY A 14 -5.04 -19.41 -4.99
N PHE A 15 -5.02 -18.68 -3.87
CA PHE A 15 -4.28 -17.41 -3.77
C PHE A 15 -3.60 -17.29 -2.41
N SER A 16 -2.27 -17.27 -2.42
CA SER A 16 -1.51 -17.20 -1.19
C SER A 16 -1.34 -15.77 -0.70
N ALA A 17 -1.43 -15.58 0.60
CA ALA A 17 -0.91 -14.42 1.30
C ALA A 17 -0.21 -14.90 2.57
N TRP A 18 0.91 -14.25 2.90
CA TRP A 18 1.78 -14.67 3.99
C TRP A 18 2.13 -13.51 4.90
N ALA A 19 2.11 -13.74 6.21
CA ALA A 19 2.61 -12.79 7.19
C ALA A 19 3.93 -13.29 7.77
N VAL A 20 4.94 -12.42 7.77
CA VAL A 20 6.20 -12.62 8.48
C VAL A 20 6.26 -11.63 9.64
N THR A 21 6.27 -12.13 10.87
CA THR A 21 6.35 -11.28 12.06
C THR A 21 7.80 -10.94 12.39
N THR A 22 8.04 -9.71 12.81
CA THR A 22 9.35 -9.22 13.26
C THR A 22 9.17 -8.36 14.50
N SER A 23 10.25 -8.05 15.21
CA SER A 23 10.23 -7.10 16.33
C SER A 23 9.84 -5.67 15.92
N ALA A 24 9.93 -5.31 14.63
CA ALA A 24 9.58 -3.99 14.11
C ALA A 24 8.13 -3.91 13.56
N GLY A 25 7.43 -5.04 13.48
CA GLY A 25 6.10 -5.19 12.90
C GLY A 25 6.02 -6.32 11.87
N ILE A 26 5.02 -6.28 11.01
CA ILE A 26 4.67 -7.38 10.11
C ILE A 26 5.00 -7.01 8.65
N ILE A 27 5.59 -7.97 7.94
CA ILE A 27 5.71 -7.94 6.48
C ILE A 27 4.60 -8.83 5.93
N LEU A 28 3.70 -8.26 5.16
CA LEU A 28 2.70 -9.01 4.40
C LEU A 28 3.24 -9.27 2.98
N ILE A 29 3.20 -10.51 2.54
CA ILE A 29 3.53 -10.93 1.17
C ILE A 29 2.21 -11.29 0.47
N ASP A 30 1.94 -10.58 -0.62
CA ASP A 30 0.69 -10.54 -1.37
C ASP A 30 -0.52 -10.01 -0.60
N ALA A 31 -1.43 -9.34 -1.33
CA ALA A 31 -2.55 -8.61 -0.76
C ALA A 31 -3.91 -9.13 -1.24
N LEU A 32 -3.93 -10.29 -1.92
CA LEU A 32 -5.13 -10.91 -2.49
C LEU A 32 -5.95 -9.91 -3.34
N TRP A 33 -7.25 -10.18 -3.45
CA TRP A 33 -8.22 -9.36 -4.15
C TRP A 33 -8.94 -8.43 -3.18
N ASN A 34 -9.50 -7.35 -3.72
CA ASN A 34 -10.28 -6.37 -2.95
C ASN A 34 -11.46 -7.01 -2.20
N TYR A 35 -12.08 -8.04 -2.78
CA TYR A 35 -13.24 -8.71 -2.20
C TYR A 35 -12.89 -9.71 -1.08
N SER A 36 -11.62 -10.11 -0.92
CA SER A 36 -11.23 -11.16 0.04
C SER A 36 -10.17 -10.73 1.05
N VAL A 37 -9.44 -9.64 0.80
CA VAL A 37 -8.36 -9.19 1.68
C VAL A 37 -8.84 -8.91 3.11
N GLU A 38 -10.08 -8.45 3.30
CA GLU A 38 -10.60 -8.17 4.63
C GLU A 38 -10.82 -9.48 5.41
N ASP A 39 -11.59 -10.41 4.87
CA ASP A 39 -11.91 -11.66 5.57
C ASP A 39 -10.67 -12.54 5.80
N GLU A 40 -9.82 -12.66 4.78
CA GLU A 40 -8.69 -13.59 4.80
C GLU A 40 -7.48 -13.01 5.55
N VAL A 41 -7.07 -11.78 5.22
CA VAL A 41 -5.87 -11.19 5.83
C VAL A 41 -6.21 -10.58 7.19
N VAL A 42 -7.21 -9.68 7.26
CA VAL A 42 -7.54 -9.01 8.53
C VAL A 42 -8.15 -10.01 9.50
N GLY A 43 -9.17 -10.76 9.08
CA GLY A 43 -9.78 -11.80 9.91
C GLY A 43 -8.80 -12.94 10.25
N GLY A 44 -7.90 -13.29 9.33
CA GLY A 44 -6.84 -14.25 9.59
C GLY A 44 -5.84 -13.78 10.66
N PHE A 45 -5.44 -12.51 10.63
CA PHE A 45 -4.55 -11.92 11.64
C PHE A 45 -5.21 -11.94 13.02
N GLU A 46 -6.47 -11.49 13.11
CA GLU A 46 -7.22 -11.47 14.37
C GLU A 46 -7.35 -12.87 14.99
N LYS A 47 -7.69 -13.88 14.17
CA LYS A 47 -7.74 -15.29 14.61
C LYS A 47 -6.40 -15.82 15.11
N LEU A 48 -5.29 -15.28 14.61
CA LEU A 48 -3.93 -15.66 15.00
C LEU A 48 -3.37 -14.81 16.14
N GLY A 49 -4.14 -13.84 16.65
CA GLY A 49 -3.68 -12.90 17.67
C GLY A 49 -2.64 -11.90 17.15
N LEU A 50 -2.58 -11.67 15.84
CA LEU A 50 -1.74 -10.66 15.21
C LEU A 50 -2.52 -9.37 15.03
N ASP A 51 -1.83 -8.23 15.12
CA ASP A 51 -2.42 -6.91 14.86
C ASP A 51 -2.24 -6.52 13.38
N PRO A 52 -3.32 -6.37 12.58
CA PRO A 52 -3.25 -5.85 11.21
C PRO A 52 -2.67 -4.43 11.13
N GLY A 53 -2.81 -3.63 12.17
CA GLY A 53 -2.18 -2.32 12.30
C GLY A 53 -0.66 -2.36 12.40
N ALA A 54 -0.07 -3.53 12.72
CA ALA A 54 1.37 -3.73 12.77
C ALA A 54 1.99 -3.96 11.38
N ILE A 55 1.21 -4.01 10.30
CA ILE A 55 1.73 -4.15 8.93
C ILE A 55 2.62 -2.94 8.58
N ARG A 56 3.91 -3.21 8.39
CA ARG A 56 4.93 -2.24 7.97
C ARG A 56 5.17 -2.25 6.48
N TYR A 57 4.98 -3.39 5.84
CA TYR A 57 5.26 -3.59 4.43
C TYR A 57 4.24 -4.52 3.81
N VAL A 58 3.84 -4.19 2.58
CA VAL A 58 3.09 -5.07 1.69
C VAL A 58 3.96 -5.30 0.46
N VAL A 59 4.44 -6.52 0.28
CA VAL A 59 5.26 -6.93 -0.87
C VAL A 59 4.37 -7.74 -1.80
N VAL A 60 4.13 -7.25 -3.00
CA VAL A 60 3.34 -7.97 -4.01
C VAL A 60 4.30 -8.72 -4.92
N SER A 61 4.14 -10.03 -5.02
CA SER A 61 4.92 -10.90 -5.88
C SER A 61 4.51 -10.73 -7.35
N HIS A 62 3.22 -10.94 -7.65
CA HIS A 62 2.62 -10.82 -8.99
C HIS A 62 1.07 -10.76 -8.88
N ASP A 63 0.42 -10.05 -9.82
CA ASP A 63 -1.03 -9.99 -10.18
C ASP A 63 -2.12 -9.99 -9.06
N HIS A 64 -1.75 -10.01 -7.77
CA HIS A 64 -2.62 -10.12 -6.61
C HIS A 64 -2.47 -8.90 -5.69
N ALA A 65 -2.54 -7.71 -6.31
CA ALA A 65 -2.40 -6.41 -5.64
C ALA A 65 -3.75 -5.78 -5.22
N GLY A 66 -4.87 -6.43 -5.50
CA GLY A 66 -6.21 -5.84 -5.39
C GLY A 66 -6.56 -5.34 -3.99
N GLY A 67 -6.13 -6.05 -2.94
CA GLY A 67 -6.36 -5.65 -1.56
C GLY A 67 -5.38 -4.63 -0.99
N ALA A 68 -4.30 -4.28 -1.71
CA ALA A 68 -3.26 -3.41 -1.18
C ALA A 68 -3.79 -1.99 -0.87
N SER A 69 -4.71 -1.46 -1.68
CA SER A 69 -5.31 -0.14 -1.45
C SER A 69 -6.18 -0.10 -0.20
N TYR A 70 -6.87 -1.20 0.10
CA TYR A 70 -7.67 -1.33 1.31
C TYR A 70 -6.77 -1.32 2.55
N LEU A 71 -5.70 -2.12 2.55
CA LEU A 71 -4.74 -2.17 3.67
C LEU A 71 -4.05 -0.81 3.91
N GLN A 72 -3.71 -0.10 2.84
CA GLN A 72 -3.18 1.27 2.90
C GLN A 72 -4.16 2.23 3.58
N SER A 73 -5.43 2.19 3.16
CA SER A 73 -6.44 3.15 3.63
C SER A 73 -6.84 2.89 5.08
N ARG A 74 -6.92 1.61 5.48
CA ARG A 74 -7.38 1.22 6.82
C ARG A 74 -6.25 1.23 7.85
N PHE A 75 -5.05 0.83 7.48
CA PHE A 75 -3.94 0.61 8.43
C PHE A 75 -2.71 1.49 8.17
N GLY A 76 -2.74 2.35 7.15
CA GLY A 76 -1.59 3.17 6.79
C GLY A 76 -0.41 2.35 6.23
N ALA A 77 -0.69 1.13 5.75
CA ALA A 77 0.34 0.27 5.16
C ALA A 77 1.04 1.00 3.98
N PRO A 78 2.37 1.02 3.87
CA PRO A 78 3.06 1.80 2.83
C PRO A 78 2.93 1.17 1.44
N ARG A 79 2.75 2.00 0.40
CA ARG A 79 2.92 1.61 -1.03
C ARG A 79 4.37 1.32 -1.40
N ASP A 80 5.29 2.02 -0.75
CA ASP A 80 6.72 2.02 -1.06
C ASP A 80 7.51 2.36 0.22
N PRO A 81 8.40 1.47 0.69
CA PRO A 81 9.32 1.74 1.81
C PRO A 81 10.11 3.05 1.66
N LEU A 82 10.50 3.41 0.43
CA LEU A 82 11.35 4.56 0.13
C LEU A 82 10.60 5.88 0.23
N ARG A 83 9.27 5.87 0.10
CA ARG A 83 8.43 7.06 0.14
C ARG A 83 8.34 7.70 1.52
N ARG A 84 8.78 7.02 2.58
CA ARG A 84 8.90 7.60 3.94
C ARG A 84 10.23 8.34 4.15
N ARG A 85 11.25 8.07 3.32
CA ARG A 85 12.56 8.78 3.34
C ARG A 85 12.53 10.06 2.52
N LEU A 86 11.72 10.10 1.48
CA LEU A 86 11.39 11.33 0.78
C LEU A 86 10.27 11.98 1.59
N GLY A 87 10.49 13.19 2.13
CA GLY A 87 9.43 13.94 2.82
C GLY A 87 8.17 14.13 1.94
N PRO A 88 7.13 14.81 2.45
CA PRO A 88 5.93 15.07 1.66
C PRO A 88 6.31 15.62 0.27
N ALA A 89 5.71 15.07 -0.79
CA ALA A 89 5.96 15.52 -2.15
C ALA A 89 5.79 17.04 -2.19
N ARG A 90 6.83 17.75 -2.67
CA ARG A 90 6.78 19.22 -2.81
C ARG A 90 5.49 19.58 -3.57
N PRO A 91 4.68 20.54 -3.07
CA PRO A 91 3.50 20.96 -3.80
C PRO A 91 3.89 21.39 -5.21
N ARG A 92 3.09 20.97 -6.19
CA ARG A 92 3.33 21.36 -7.59
C ARG A 92 3.41 22.89 -7.67
N PRO A 93 4.41 23.46 -8.36
CA PRO A 93 4.45 24.90 -8.57
C PRO A 93 3.13 25.32 -9.24
N ARG A 94 2.56 26.44 -8.76
CA ARG A 94 1.38 27.02 -9.39
C ARG A 94 1.71 27.28 -10.88
N PRO A 95 0.76 27.05 -11.81
CA PRO A 95 0.95 27.48 -13.18
C PRO A 95 1.34 28.96 -13.19
N VAL A 96 2.44 29.30 -13.86
CA VAL A 96 2.82 30.69 -14.07
C VAL A 96 1.67 31.33 -14.85
N ALA A 97 1.12 32.42 -14.33
CA ALA A 97 0.07 33.17 -15.02
C ALA A 97 0.58 33.53 -16.42
N GLU A 98 -0.20 33.18 -17.43
CA GLU A 98 0.11 33.46 -18.83
C GLU A 98 0.29 34.97 -19.00
N ALA A 99 1.42 35.38 -19.59
CA ALA A 99 1.71 36.80 -19.78
C ALA A 99 0.65 37.43 -20.69
N PRO A 100 0.19 38.66 -20.41
CA PRO A 100 -0.84 39.30 -21.22
C PRO A 100 -0.36 39.47 -22.67
N PRO A 101 -1.26 39.35 -23.66
CA PRO A 101 -0.89 39.45 -25.07
C PRO A 101 -0.30 40.84 -25.36
N GLY A 102 0.86 40.84 -26.03
CA GLY A 102 1.56 42.06 -26.44
C GLY A 102 0.74 42.92 -27.40
N PRO A 103 1.05 44.22 -27.53
CA PRO A 103 0.25 45.14 -28.32
C PRO A 103 0.24 44.77 -29.80
N ARG A 104 -0.96 44.70 -30.38
CA ARG A 104 -1.16 44.44 -31.81
C ARG A 104 -0.61 45.61 -32.62
N ARG A 105 0.46 45.37 -33.38
CA ARG A 105 0.93 46.32 -34.39
C ARG A 105 -0.04 46.29 -35.57
N HIS A 106 -0.85 47.34 -35.71
CA HIS A 106 -1.54 47.63 -36.96
C HIS A 106 -0.51 48.08 -37.99
N ARG A 107 -0.30 47.27 -39.03
CA ARG A 107 0.37 47.72 -40.25
C ARG A 107 -0.67 48.49 -41.07
N ARG A 108 -0.34 49.72 -41.43
CA ARG A 108 -1.02 50.49 -42.48
C ARG A 108 -0.69 49.88 -43.84
#